data_AF-A0A952VA11-F1
#
_entry.id   AF-A0A952VA11-F1
#
_cell.length_a   1.000
_cell.length_b   1.000
_cell.length_c   1.000
_cell.angle_alpha   90.00
_cell.angle_beta   90.00
_cell.angle_gamma   90.00
#
_symmetry.space_group_name_H-M   'P 1'
#
loop_
_entity.id
_entity.type
_entity.pdbx_description
1 polymer ?
#
loop_
_entity_poly.entity_id
_entity_poly.type
_entity_poly.pdbx_seq_one_letter_code
_entity_poly.pdbx_strand_id
1 'polypeptide(L)' 'MNGLEEVTKMAERLAPGDQLKLVEHLAHKLQRQTSAKKPADLYGAWKGKFPEDIDVFQEIRGIRDEWKKKFDID' A
#
# COMPACT_ATOMS: atom_id res chain seq x y z
N MET A 1 -12.04 -23.22 -12.00
CA MET A 1 -11.53 -22.15 -12.88
C MET A 1 -10.45 -21.43 -12.11
N ASN A 2 -9.24 -21.38 -12.65
CA ASN A 2 -8.18 -20.56 -12.06
C ASN A 2 -8.38 -19.10 -12.51
N GLY A 3 -7.87 -18.13 -11.75
CA GLY A 3 -8.04 -16.71 -12.08
C GLY A 3 -7.37 -16.31 -13.41
N LEU A 4 -6.40 -17.09 -13.88
CA LEU A 4 -5.72 -16.83 -15.15
C LEU A 4 -6.64 -17.13 -16.35
N GLU A 5 -7.36 -18.24 -16.32
CA GLU A 5 -8.34 -18.64 -17.35
C GLU A 5 -9.45 -17.60 -17.51
N GLU A 6 -9.93 -17.03 -16.41
CA GLU A 6 -10.94 -15.96 -16.45
C GLU A 6 -10.38 -14.69 -17.09
N VAL A 7 -9.17 -14.28 -16.71
CA VAL A 7 -8.49 -13.11 -17.28
C VAL A 7 -8.20 -13.30 -18.78
N THR A 8 -7.80 -14.51 -19.20
CA THR A 8 -7.58 -14.82 -20.63
C THR A 8 -8.88 -14.69 -21.43
N LYS A 9 -9.99 -15.26 -20.94
CA LYS A 9 -11.31 -15.13 -21.59
C LYS A 9 -11.80 -13.69 -21.67
N MET A 10 -11.46 -12.85 -20.68
CA MET A 10 -11.80 -11.43 -20.72
C MET A 10 -10.92 -10.66 -21.71
N ALA A 11 -9.63 -11.00 -21.79
CA ALA A 11 -8.71 -10.39 -22.75
C ALA A 11 -9.08 -10.72 -24.21
N GLU A 12 -9.55 -11.93 -24.48
CA GLU A 12 -10.02 -12.36 -25.81
C GLU A 12 -11.18 -11.52 -26.35
N ARG A 13 -11.95 -10.85 -25.48
CA ARG A 13 -13.07 -9.96 -25.88
C ARG A 13 -12.62 -8.56 -26.27
N LEU A 14 -11.36 -8.20 -26.01
CA LEU A 14 -10.80 -6.90 -26.35
C LEU A 14 -10.36 -6.86 -27.81
N ALA A 15 -10.33 -5.67 -28.39
CA ALA A 15 -9.69 -5.46 -29.69
C ALA A 15 -8.18 -5.79 -29.60
N PRO A 16 -7.53 -6.26 -30.69
CA PRO A 16 -6.12 -6.63 -30.68
C PRO A 16 -5.17 -5.53 -30.13
N GLY A 17 -5.47 -4.26 -30.41
CA GLY A 17 -4.69 -3.13 -29.88
C GLY A 17 -4.83 -2.94 -28.37
N ASP A 18 -5.98 -3.28 -27.79
CA ASP A 18 -6.22 -3.16 -26.34
C ASP A 18 -5.71 -4.40 -25.58
N GLN A 19 -5.65 -5.56 -26.23
CA GLN A 19 -4.94 -6.73 -25.71
C GLN A 19 -3.45 -6.42 -25.52
N LEU A 20 -2.82 -5.76 -26.50
CA LEU A 20 -1.41 -5.36 -26.41
C LEU A 20 -1.18 -4.38 -25.25
N LYS A 21 -2.03 -3.35 -25.13
CA LYS A 21 -1.96 -2.40 -24.00
C LYS A 21 -2.14 -3.08 -22.65
N LEU A 22 -3.02 -4.08 -22.56
CA LEU A 22 -3.22 -4.84 -21.32
C LEU A 22 -1.94 -5.59 -20.93
N VAL A 23 -1.27 -6.23 -21.89
CA VAL A 23 0.01 -6.91 -21.65
C VAL A 23 1.09 -5.94 -21.19
N GLU A 24 1.24 -4.80 -21.87
CA GLU A 24 2.20 -3.74 -21.48
C GLU A 24 1.93 -3.19 -20.08
N HIS A 25 0.65 -2.92 -19.77
CA HIS A 25 0.24 -2.45 -18.45
C HIS A 25 0.58 -3.44 -17.34
N LEU A 26 0.29 -4.73 -17.55
CA LEU A 26 0.60 -5.79 -16.59
C LEU A 26 2.11 -5.98 -16.43
N ALA A 27 2.87 -5.94 -17.52
CA ALA A 27 4.33 -6.04 -17.50
C ALA A 27 4.96 -4.88 -16.70
N HIS A 28 4.52 -3.64 -16.95
CA HIS A 28 4.99 -2.48 -16.19
C HIS A 28 4.61 -2.54 -14.70
N LYS A 29 3.40 -3.01 -14.39
CA LYS A 29 2.97 -3.18 -13.00
C LYS A 29 3.82 -4.20 -12.26
N LEU A 30 4.13 -5.33 -12.90
CA LEU A 30 5.01 -6.36 -12.34
C LEU A 30 6.43 -5.82 -12.10
N GLN A 31 7.00 -5.08 -13.05
CA GLN A 31 8.29 -4.41 -12.87
C GLN A 31 8.29 -3.41 -11.69
N ARG A 32 7.18 -2.71 -11.46
CA ARG A 32 7.04 -1.80 -10.31
C ARG A 32 6.87 -2.53 -8.98
N GLN A 33 6.20 -3.69 -9.00
CA GLN A 33 6.01 -4.51 -7.81
C GLN A 33 7.30 -5.26 -7.41
N THR A 34 8.14 -5.66 -8.37
CA THR A 34 9.48 -6.20 -8.06
C THR A 34 10.42 -5.12 -7.54
N SER A 35 10.21 -3.85 -7.92
CA SER A 35 10.80 -2.70 -7.24
C SER A 35 10.04 -2.29 -5.98
N ALA A 36 9.56 -3.25 -5.17
CA ALA A 36 8.91 -2.97 -3.90
C ALA A 36 9.81 -2.04 -3.07
N LYS A 37 9.49 -0.74 -3.08
CA LYS A 37 10.11 0.23 -2.18
C LYS A 37 9.90 -0.34 -0.79
N LYS A 38 10.99 -0.68 -0.12
CA LYS A 38 10.96 -1.00 1.30
C LYS A 38 10.10 0.06 1.98
N PRO A 39 9.17 -0.31 2.89
CA PRO A 39 8.38 0.66 3.61
C PRO A 39 9.34 1.74 4.13
N ALA A 40 9.10 2.97 3.69
CA ALA A 40 9.96 4.08 4.09
C ALA A 40 9.85 4.19 5.60
N ASP A 41 10.99 4.30 6.27
CA ASP A 41 11.00 4.56 7.70
C ASP A 41 10.24 5.86 7.97
N LEU A 42 9.07 5.73 8.59
CA LEU A 42 8.19 6.85 8.90
C LEU A 42 8.85 7.81 9.89
N TYR A 43 9.78 7.32 10.72
CA TYR A 43 10.56 8.14 11.62
C TYR A 43 11.37 9.20 10.86
N GLY A 44 12.03 8.81 9.76
CA GLY A 44 12.79 9.74 8.92
C GLY A 44 11.92 10.82 8.28
N ALA A 45 10.70 10.48 7.85
CA ALA A 45 9.75 11.44 7.27
C ALA A 45 9.21 12.45 8.30
N TRP A 46 9.23 12.08 9.58
CA TRP A 46 8.67 12.85 10.69
C TRP A 46 9.76 13.57 11.52
N LYS A 47 11.03 13.30 11.23
CA LYS A 47 12.19 13.90 11.90
C LYS A 47 12.22 15.42 11.72
N GLY A 48 12.27 16.15 12.83
CA GLY A 48 12.31 17.62 12.85
C GLY A 48 10.97 18.31 12.52
N LYS A 49 9.86 17.55 12.43
CA LYS A 49 8.51 18.10 12.29
C LYS A 49 7.81 18.34 13.62
N PHE A 50 8.31 17.74 14.69
CA PHE A 50 7.82 17.99 16.05
C PHE A 50 8.72 19.01 16.75
N PRO A 51 8.13 19.94 17.51
CA PRO A 51 8.83 20.74 18.50
C PRO A 51 9.70 19.88 19.42
N GLU A 52 10.90 20.36 19.80
CA GLU A 52 11.85 19.61 20.64
C GLU A 52 11.33 19.36 22.07
N ASP A 53 10.33 20.12 22.50
CA ASP A 53 9.64 20.03 23.78
C ASP A 53 8.48 19.01 23.78
N ILE A 54 8.10 18.46 22.63
CA ILE A 54 7.06 17.43 22.53
C ILE A 54 7.63 16.03 22.79
N ASP A 55 7.13 15.39 23.85
CA ASP A 55 7.34 13.97 24.08
C ASP A 55 6.38 13.14 23.20
N VAL A 56 6.85 12.86 21.98
CA VAL A 56 6.12 12.07 20.98
C VAL A 56 5.69 10.70 21.52
N PHE A 57 6.45 10.09 22.44
CA PHE A 57 6.09 8.79 23.00
C PHE A 57 4.91 8.87 23.96
N GLN A 58 4.81 9.95 24.74
CA GLN A 58 3.65 10.18 25.60
C GLN A 58 2.38 10.45 24.80
N GLU A 59 2.47 11.27 23.75
CA GLU A 59 1.33 11.55 22.86
C GLU A 59 0.82 10.27 22.17
N ILE A 60 1.72 9.45 21.64
CA ILE A 60 1.36 8.16 21.03
C ILE A 60 0.71 7.21 22.06
N ARG A 61 1.22 7.19 23.30
CA ARG A 61 0.63 6.39 24.38
C ARG A 61 -0.79 6.84 24.67
N GLY A 62 -1.04 8.15 24.78
CA GLY A 62 -2.37 8.71 25.00
C GLY A 62 -3.36 8.27 23.93
N ILE A 63 -2.99 8.42 22.65
CA ILE A 63 -3.83 7.99 21.51
C ILE A 63 -4.11 6.48 21.58
N ARG A 64 -3.10 5.67 21.90
CA ARG A 64 -3.26 4.21 22.00
C ARG A 64 -4.22 3.83 23.13
N ASP A 65 -4.11 4.48 24.28
CA ASP A 65 -4.97 4.21 25.43
C ASP A 65 -6.41 4.65 25.16
N GLU A 66 -6.64 5.74 24.42
CA GLU A 66 -7.96 6.13 23.94
C GLU A 66 -8.57 5.11 22.98
N TRP A 67 -7.77 4.56 22.06
CA TRP A 67 -8.24 3.51 21.14
C TRP A 67 -8.56 2.23 21.88
N LYS A 68 -7.73 1.81 22.84
CA LYS A 68 -8.02 0.66 23.71
C LYS A 68 -9.36 0.81 24.41
N LYS A 69 -9.63 1.98 24.99
CA LYS A 69 -10.93 2.31 25.60
C LYS A 69 -12.09 2.27 24.61
N LYS A 70 -11.88 2.76 23.39
CA LYS A 70 -12.94 2.85 22.36
C LYS A 70 -13.28 1.49 21.75
N PHE A 71 -12.31 0.60 21.64
CA PHE A 71 -12.44 -0.69 20.96
C PHE A 71 -12.48 -1.88 21.92
N ASP A 72 -12.43 -1.65 23.24
CA ASP A 72 -12.42 -2.67 24.30
C ASP A 72 -11.30 -3.71 24.09
N ILE A 73 -10.11 -3.20 23.73
CA ILE A 73 -8.91 -4.01 23.45
C ILE A 73 -7.97 -3.87 24.65
N ASP A 74 -7.92 -4.90 25.49
CA ASP A 74 -6.93 -5.04 26.58
C ASP A 74 -5.52 -5.35 26.05
#